data_AF-A0A2X0T2J3-F1
#
_entry.id   AF-A0A2X0T2J3-F1
#
_cell.length_a   1.000
_cell.length_b   1.000
_cell.length_c   1.000
_cell.angle_alpha   90.00
_cell.angle_beta   90.00
_cell.angle_gamma   90.00
#
_symmetry.space_group_name_H-M   'P 1'
#
loop_
_entity.id
_entity.type
_entity.pdbx_description
1 polymer ?
#
loop_
_entity_poly.entity_id
_entity_poly.type
_entity_poly.pdbx_seq_one_letter_code
_entity_poly.pdbx_strand_id
1 'polypeptide(L)'
;MELSVTEIVKIIKSETNIIKREKAIAFFFLNLIRELMSLALERVDQELSESMRNRGYQIEKKNQRSINMAFGEATYVRRRYVKAGQESRYPLDKFMGFDKYKHYSVLAVRNILEVSSVAAYRNTALAVNYLSGFNISHAQIGNLVKTAGQKIKEQQEADSRYDAQLQRSKCQFFVLKAMAS
;
A
#
# COMPACT_ATOMS: atom_id res chain seq x y z
N MET A 1 19.30 -11.76 -15.99
CA MET A 1 19.42 -10.52 -16.79
C MET A 1 19.58 -10.80 -18.28
N GLU A 2 20.53 -11.67 -18.70
CA GLU A 2 20.68 -11.98 -20.14
C GLU A 2 19.43 -12.57 -20.80
N LEU A 3 18.73 -13.49 -20.13
CA LEU A 3 17.45 -14.04 -20.63
C LEU A 3 16.40 -12.93 -20.86
N SER A 4 16.37 -11.91 -20.00
CA SER A 4 15.43 -10.79 -20.13
C SER A 4 15.75 -9.91 -21.33
N VAL A 5 17.04 -9.67 -21.63
CA VAL A 5 17.47 -8.88 -22.79
C VAL A 5 17.12 -9.62 -24.09
N THR A 6 17.33 -10.94 -24.14
CA THR A 6 16.98 -11.77 -25.31
C THR A 6 15.49 -11.72 -25.62
N GLU A 7 14.61 -11.80 -24.60
CA GLU A 7 13.16 -11.67 -24.78
C GLU A 7 12.76 -10.29 -25.31
N ILE A 8 13.36 -9.20 -24.80
CA ILE A 8 13.11 -7.84 -25.32
C ILE A 8 13.52 -7.74 -26.79
N VAL A 9 14.70 -8.25 -27.16
CA VAL A 9 15.17 -8.25 -28.57
C VAL A 9 14.22 -9.03 -29.47
N LYS A 10 13.67 -10.14 -28.99
CA LYS A 10 12.67 -10.93 -29.71
C LYS A 10 11.39 -10.13 -29.95
N ILE A 11 10.85 -9.47 -28.92
CA ILE A 11 9.68 -8.59 -29.04
C ILE A 11 9.93 -7.48 -30.07
N ILE A 12 11.12 -6.86 -30.02
CA ILE A 12 11.50 -5.79 -30.95
C ILE A 12 11.50 -6.27 -32.40
N LYS A 13 12.00 -7.48 -32.65
CA LYS A 13 12.13 -8.04 -34.00
C LYS A 13 10.83 -8.63 -34.55
N SER A 14 9.90 -9.08 -33.69
CA SER A 14 8.70 -9.81 -34.12
C SER A 14 7.50 -8.93 -34.48
N GLU A 15 7.40 -7.72 -33.93
CA GLU A 15 6.22 -6.87 -34.11
C GLU A 15 6.54 -5.66 -35.00
N THR A 16 5.81 -5.54 -36.10
CA THR A 16 6.00 -4.49 -37.11
C THR A 16 5.22 -3.22 -36.77
N ASN A 17 4.08 -3.35 -36.07
CA ASN A 17 3.31 -2.19 -35.61
C ASN A 17 3.99 -1.54 -34.40
N ILE A 18 4.39 -0.27 -34.55
CA ILE A 18 5.15 0.49 -33.55
C ILE A 18 4.43 0.50 -32.19
N ILE A 19 3.13 0.82 -32.17
CA ILE A 19 2.34 0.93 -30.94
C ILE A 19 2.21 -0.44 -30.25
N LYS A 20 1.95 -1.51 -31.01
CA LYS A 20 1.87 -2.87 -30.45
C LYS A 20 3.20 -3.30 -29.85
N ARG A 21 4.32 -2.99 -30.53
CA ARG A 21 5.67 -3.31 -30.05
C ARG A 21 5.97 -2.58 -28.74
N GLU A 22 5.71 -1.28 -28.66
CA GLU A 22 5.90 -0.52 -27.43
C GLU A 22 5.04 -1.04 -26.28
N LYS A 23 3.76 -1.38 -26.54
CA LYS A 23 2.88 -1.98 -25.53
C LYS A 23 3.40 -3.33 -25.05
N ALA A 24 3.91 -4.18 -25.96
CA ALA A 24 4.49 -5.47 -25.60
C ALA A 24 5.76 -5.31 -24.73
N ILE A 25 6.61 -4.34 -25.07
CA ILE A 25 7.80 -4.01 -24.27
C ILE A 25 7.40 -3.49 -22.89
N ALA A 26 6.44 -2.55 -22.81
CA ALA A 26 5.95 -2.03 -21.55
C ALA A 26 5.33 -3.14 -20.67
N PHE A 27 4.53 -4.03 -21.26
CA PHE A 27 3.96 -5.17 -20.57
C PHE A 27 5.05 -6.12 -20.02
N PHE A 28 6.07 -6.40 -20.84
CA PHE A 28 7.22 -7.20 -20.40
C PHE A 28 7.93 -6.59 -19.19
N PHE A 29 8.23 -5.29 -19.23
CA PHE A 29 8.89 -4.60 -18.11
C PHE A 29 8.03 -4.59 -16.85
N LEU A 30 6.73 -4.32 -16.97
CA LEU A 30 5.83 -4.33 -15.82
C LEU A 30 5.76 -5.71 -15.17
N ASN A 31 5.76 -6.79 -15.95
CA ASN A 31 5.80 -8.15 -15.40
C ASN A 31 7.14 -8.45 -14.72
N LEU A 32 8.25 -8.09 -15.36
CA LEU A 32 9.59 -8.25 -14.77
C LEU A 32 9.71 -7.52 -13.42
N ILE A 33 9.24 -6.28 -13.35
CA ILE A 33 9.25 -5.50 -12.10
C ILE A 33 8.41 -6.20 -11.02
N ARG A 34 7.22 -6.72 -11.36
CA ARG A 34 6.36 -7.43 -10.39
C ARG A 34 7.04 -8.68 -9.84
N GLU A 35 7.66 -9.48 -10.69
CA GLU A 35 8.38 -10.68 -10.28
C GLU A 35 9.55 -10.34 -9.36
N LEU A 36 10.37 -9.36 -9.74
CA LEU A 36 11.48 -8.88 -8.92
C LEU A 36 11.00 -8.36 -7.57
N MET A 37 9.90 -7.61 -7.55
CA MET A 37 9.33 -7.08 -6.32
C MET A 37 8.73 -8.16 -5.43
N SER A 38 8.06 -9.16 -6.00
CA SER A 38 7.59 -10.33 -5.26
C SER A 38 8.74 -11.06 -4.57
N LEU A 39 9.82 -11.36 -5.31
CA LEU A 39 11.01 -12.01 -4.77
C LEU A 39 11.69 -11.17 -3.68
N ALA A 40 11.79 -9.85 -3.88
CA ALA A 40 12.34 -8.94 -2.90
C ALA A 40 11.52 -8.93 -1.60
N LEU A 41 10.18 -8.90 -1.69
CA LEU A 41 9.30 -8.95 -0.53
C LEU A 41 9.45 -10.27 0.24
N GLU A 42 9.53 -11.40 -0.45
CA GLU A 42 9.76 -12.70 0.19
C GLU A 42 11.11 -12.80 0.87
N ARG A 43 12.14 -12.18 0.27
CA ARG A 43 13.48 -12.11 0.86
C ARG A 43 13.47 -11.27 2.14
N VAL A 44 12.83 -10.11 2.13
CA VAL A 44 12.65 -9.29 3.33
C VAL A 44 11.85 -10.04 4.40
N ASP A 45 10.78 -10.77 4.04
CA ASP A 45 10.03 -11.61 5.00
C ASP A 45 10.91 -12.69 5.62
N GLN A 46 11.82 -13.28 4.84
CA GLN A 46 12.80 -14.25 5.35
C GLN A 46 13.78 -13.60 6.33
N GLU A 47 14.33 -12.43 6.01
CA GLU A 47 15.28 -11.71 6.87
C GLU A 47 14.64 -11.25 8.20
N LEU A 48 13.36 -10.87 8.17
CA LEU A 48 12.59 -10.55 9.37
C LEU A 48 12.36 -11.76 10.29
N SER A 49 12.54 -12.98 9.80
CA SER A 49 12.21 -14.20 10.55
C SER A 49 13.09 -14.43 11.77
N GLU A 50 14.38 -14.11 11.69
CA GLU A 50 15.33 -14.26 12.79
C GLU A 50 15.00 -13.26 13.91
N SER A 51 14.76 -12.00 13.56
CA SER A 51 14.32 -10.95 14.48
C SER A 51 13.04 -11.33 15.24
N MET A 52 12.07 -11.95 14.56
CA MET A 52 10.84 -12.41 15.20
C MET A 52 11.05 -13.60 16.15
N ARG A 53 11.89 -14.57 15.75
CA ARG A 53 12.24 -15.71 16.61
C ARG A 53 12.96 -15.25 17.87
N ASN A 54 13.90 -14.32 17.76
CA ASN A 54 14.62 -13.74 18.91
C ASN A 54 13.68 -13.00 19.88
N ARG A 55 12.54 -12.50 19.40
CA ARG A 55 11.48 -11.88 20.22
C ARG A 55 10.50 -12.91 20.83
N GLY A 56 10.74 -14.20 20.62
CA GLY A 56 9.93 -15.31 21.12
C GLY A 56 8.65 -15.55 20.32
N TYR A 57 8.58 -15.10 19.07
CA TYR A 57 7.46 -15.44 18.18
C TYR A 57 7.75 -16.71 17.39
N GLN A 58 6.71 -17.49 17.14
CA GLN A 58 6.75 -18.69 16.30
C GLN A 58 6.00 -18.45 14.99
N ILE A 59 6.44 -19.11 13.92
CA ILE A 59 5.75 -19.11 12.64
C ILE A 59 4.54 -20.03 12.79
N GLU A 60 3.35 -19.50 12.57
CA GLU A 60 2.13 -20.30 12.59
C GLU A 60 1.80 -20.83 11.19
N LYS A 61 1.83 -19.95 10.17
CA LYS A 61 1.55 -20.31 8.78
C LYS A 61 2.15 -19.32 7.79
N LYS A 62 2.19 -19.74 6.53
CA LYS A 62 2.49 -18.88 5.37
C LYS A 62 1.19 -18.53 4.65
N ASN A 63 1.03 -17.29 4.25
CA ASN A 63 -0.13 -16.83 3.47
C ASN A 63 0.34 -16.02 2.26
N GLN A 64 -0.27 -16.29 1.12
CA GLN A 64 -0.12 -15.48 -0.07
C GLN A 64 -0.86 -14.15 0.09
N ARG A 65 -0.28 -13.07 -0.43
CA ARG A 65 -0.96 -11.78 -0.61
C ARG A 65 -0.54 -11.14 -1.92
N SER A 66 -1.47 -10.36 -2.47
CA SER A 66 -1.23 -9.49 -3.61
C SER A 66 -1.48 -8.03 -3.22
N ILE A 67 -0.57 -7.13 -3.62
CA ILE A 67 -0.68 -5.68 -3.43
C ILE A 67 -0.48 -4.98 -4.77
N ASN A 68 -1.45 -4.16 -5.17
CA ASN A 68 -1.37 -3.21 -6.27
C ASN A 68 -0.45 -2.05 -5.88
N MET A 69 0.73 -2.05 -6.48
CA MET A 69 1.74 -0.99 -6.42
C MET A 69 1.63 -0.07 -7.63
N ALA A 70 2.36 1.03 -7.64
CA ALA A 70 2.31 2.01 -8.74
C ALA A 70 2.71 1.43 -10.12
N PHE A 71 3.39 0.29 -10.15
CA PHE A 71 3.84 -0.42 -11.35
C PHE A 71 3.13 -1.78 -11.56
N GLY A 72 2.11 -2.09 -10.76
CA GLY A 72 1.30 -3.29 -10.92
C GLY A 72 1.19 -4.12 -9.65
N GLU A 73 0.58 -5.30 -9.80
CA GLU A 73 0.31 -6.20 -8.69
C GLU A 73 1.53 -7.09 -8.37
N ALA A 74 2.06 -6.96 -7.14
CA ALA A 74 3.07 -7.86 -6.61
C ALA A 74 2.38 -8.93 -5.74
N THR A 75 2.53 -10.20 -6.12
CA THR A 75 1.98 -11.36 -5.40
C THR A 75 3.12 -12.14 -4.74
N TYR A 76 3.07 -12.29 -3.42
CA TYR A 76 4.16 -12.86 -2.62
C TYR A 76 3.63 -13.66 -1.44
N VAL A 77 4.45 -14.55 -0.89
CA VAL A 77 4.16 -15.32 0.31
C VAL A 77 4.85 -14.72 1.53
N ARG A 78 4.08 -14.54 2.62
CA ARG A 78 4.59 -14.01 3.88
C ARG A 78 4.25 -14.90 5.07
N ARG A 79 4.97 -14.75 6.17
CA ARG A 79 4.77 -15.55 7.39
C ARG A 79 3.87 -14.83 8.41
N ARG A 80 2.88 -15.54 8.97
CA ARG A 80 2.13 -15.11 10.16
C ARG A 80 2.85 -15.59 11.41
N TYR A 81 3.10 -14.67 12.34
CA TYR A 81 3.78 -14.94 13.60
C TYR A 81 2.80 -14.87 14.77
N VAL A 82 2.96 -15.78 15.73
CA VAL A 82 2.17 -15.85 16.97
C VAL A 82 3.09 -15.95 18.19
N LYS A 83 2.62 -15.41 19.32
CA LYS A 83 3.28 -15.51 20.63
C LYS A 83 2.19 -15.56 21.69
N ALA A 84 2.31 -16.43 22.68
CA ALA A 84 1.32 -16.57 23.75
C ALA A 84 1.05 -15.20 24.42
N GLY A 85 -0.24 -14.87 24.59
CA GLY A 85 -0.67 -13.59 25.15
C GLY A 85 -0.47 -12.36 24.25
N GLN A 86 -0.06 -12.52 22.99
CA GLN A 86 0.09 -11.42 22.04
C GLN A 86 -0.70 -11.65 20.76
N GLU A 87 -1.18 -10.57 20.15
CA GLU A 87 -1.81 -10.63 18.85
C GLU A 87 -0.86 -11.15 17.78
N SER A 88 -1.41 -11.94 16.84
CA SER A 88 -0.66 -12.39 15.68
C SER A 88 -0.30 -11.24 14.75
N ARG A 89 0.85 -11.33 14.08
CA ARG A 89 1.35 -10.23 13.25
C ARG A 89 1.91 -10.72 11.93
N TYR A 90 1.88 -9.82 10.94
CA TYR A 90 2.63 -9.92 9.68
C TYR A 90 3.74 -8.85 9.72
N PRO A 91 4.98 -9.21 10.08
CA PRO A 91 6.08 -8.26 10.23
C PRO A 91 6.36 -7.48 8.95
N LEU A 92 6.34 -8.18 7.80
CA LEU A 92 6.54 -7.56 6.49
C LEU A 92 5.49 -6.46 6.21
N ASP A 93 4.22 -6.69 6.53
CA ASP A 93 3.17 -5.69 6.31
C ASP A 93 3.39 -4.45 7.15
N LYS A 94 3.79 -4.63 8.42
CA LYS A 94 4.10 -3.52 9.31
C LYS A 94 5.32 -2.74 8.81
N PHE A 95 6.34 -3.43 8.31
CA PHE A 95 7.54 -2.81 7.75
C PHE A 95 7.23 -1.99 6.50
N MET A 96 6.41 -2.54 5.59
CA MET A 96 6.04 -1.88 4.33
C MET A 96 4.91 -0.85 4.48
N GLY A 97 4.27 -0.75 5.65
CA GLY A 97 3.10 0.10 5.86
C GLY A 97 1.83 -0.40 5.13
N PHE A 98 1.68 -1.71 4.93
CA PHE A 98 0.51 -2.28 4.30
C PHE A 98 -0.64 -2.46 5.31
N ASP A 99 -1.68 -1.64 5.15
CA ASP A 99 -2.90 -1.73 5.94
C ASP A 99 -3.57 -3.12 5.81
N LYS A 100 -4.16 -3.60 6.92
CA LYS A 100 -4.88 -4.89 6.96
C LYS A 100 -6.04 -4.88 5.96
N TYR A 101 -6.19 -5.97 5.20
CA TYR A 101 -7.24 -6.16 4.18
C TYR A 101 -7.24 -5.14 3.02
N LYS A 102 -6.23 -4.27 2.92
CA LYS A 102 -6.09 -3.36 1.79
C LYS A 102 -5.23 -3.99 0.70
N HIS A 103 -5.65 -3.78 -0.55
CA HIS A 103 -5.01 -4.34 -1.73
C HIS A 103 -4.14 -3.34 -2.47
N TYR A 104 -3.99 -2.11 -1.97
CA TYR A 104 -3.20 -1.06 -2.62
C TYR A 104 -2.08 -0.59 -1.71
N SER A 105 -0.92 -0.33 -2.29
CA SER A 105 0.17 0.38 -1.60
C SER A 105 -0.24 1.83 -1.31
N VAL A 106 0.39 2.43 -0.30
CA VAL A 106 0.14 3.84 0.08
C VAL A 106 0.38 4.79 -1.10
N LEU A 107 1.45 4.56 -1.87
CA LEU A 107 1.76 5.37 -3.05
C LEU A 107 0.72 5.22 -4.16
N ALA A 108 0.25 3.98 -4.43
CA ALA A 108 -0.80 3.77 -5.43
C ALA A 108 -2.08 4.51 -5.04
N VAL A 109 -2.50 4.42 -3.77
CA VAL A 109 -3.67 5.17 -3.27
C VAL A 109 -3.45 6.67 -3.42
N ARG A 110 -2.30 7.20 -2.99
CA ARG A 110 -1.97 8.63 -3.12
C ARG A 110 -2.10 9.11 -4.57
N ASN A 111 -1.48 8.43 -5.51
CA ASN A 111 -1.51 8.82 -6.93
C ASN A 111 -2.95 8.80 -7.47
N ILE A 112 -3.75 7.79 -7.11
CA ILE A 112 -5.17 7.73 -7.50
C ILE A 112 -5.95 8.91 -6.94
N LEU A 113 -5.76 9.23 -5.66
CA LEU A 113 -6.46 10.35 -5.00
C LEU A 113 -6.09 11.69 -5.64
N GLU A 114 -4.80 11.89 -5.92
CA GLU A 114 -4.28 13.10 -6.55
C GLU A 114 -4.90 13.30 -7.94
N VAL A 115 -4.88 12.28 -8.80
CA VAL A 115 -5.52 12.36 -10.13
C VAL A 115 -7.04 12.52 -10.01
N SER A 116 -7.68 11.89 -9.03
CA SER A 116 -9.13 12.04 -8.80
C SER A 116 -9.55 13.43 -8.31
N SER A 117 -8.61 14.21 -7.78
CA SER A 117 -8.88 15.59 -7.35
C SER A 117 -9.04 16.55 -8.53
N VAL A 118 -8.46 16.21 -9.69
CA VAL A 118 -8.47 17.04 -10.91
C VAL A 118 -9.22 16.40 -12.08
N ALA A 119 -9.70 15.17 -11.94
CA ALA A 119 -10.41 14.45 -12.99
C ALA A 119 -11.58 13.61 -12.46
N ALA A 120 -12.60 13.44 -13.30
CA ALA A 120 -13.72 12.55 -12.99
C ALA A 120 -13.24 11.09 -12.80
N TYR A 121 -13.90 10.33 -11.93
CA TYR A 121 -13.46 8.97 -11.55
C TYR A 121 -13.34 8.00 -12.74
N ARG A 122 -14.11 8.18 -13.81
CA ARG A 122 -13.97 7.40 -15.05
C ARG A 122 -12.66 7.70 -15.78
N ASN A 123 -12.27 8.97 -15.85
CA ASN A 123 -11.01 9.40 -16.46
C ASN A 123 -9.82 9.00 -15.58
N THR A 124 -9.96 9.08 -14.25
CA THR A 124 -8.96 8.55 -13.32
C THR A 124 -8.78 7.04 -13.49
N ALA A 125 -9.86 6.26 -13.61
CA ALA A 125 -9.77 4.82 -13.88
C ALA A 125 -9.04 4.54 -15.19
N LEU A 126 -9.38 5.30 -16.25
CA LEU A 126 -8.71 5.18 -17.53
C LEU A 126 -7.21 5.46 -17.41
N ALA A 127 -6.81 6.52 -16.74
CA ALA A 127 -5.39 6.85 -16.53
C ALA A 127 -4.64 5.74 -15.77
N VAL A 128 -5.23 5.23 -14.68
CA VAL A 128 -4.61 4.16 -13.87
C VAL A 128 -4.46 2.87 -14.68
N ASN A 129 -5.48 2.49 -15.45
CA ASN A 129 -5.46 1.27 -16.25
C ASN A 129 -4.41 1.32 -17.37
N TYR A 130 -4.08 2.52 -17.86
CA TYR A 130 -3.02 2.70 -18.86
C TYR A 130 -1.61 2.76 -18.26
N LEU A 131 -1.46 3.33 -17.06
CA LEU A 131 -0.14 3.73 -16.56
C LEU A 131 0.38 2.86 -15.40
N SER A 132 -0.51 2.29 -14.59
CA SER A 132 -0.12 1.64 -13.32
C SER A 132 0.03 0.13 -13.42
N GLY A 133 -0.22 -0.47 -14.58
CA GLY A 133 -0.09 -1.91 -14.81
C GLY A 133 -1.16 -2.79 -14.13
N PHE A 134 -2.10 -2.21 -13.39
CA PHE A 134 -3.26 -2.92 -12.86
C PHE A 134 -4.55 -2.21 -13.26
N ASN A 135 -5.66 -2.93 -13.23
CA ASN A 135 -6.96 -2.36 -13.56
C ASN A 135 -7.73 -1.96 -12.30
N ILE A 136 -8.41 -0.82 -12.37
CA ILE A 136 -9.33 -0.31 -11.37
C ILE A 136 -10.59 0.23 -12.04
N SER A 137 -11.72 0.05 -11.37
CA SER A 137 -12.99 0.63 -11.78
C SER A 137 -13.20 2.02 -11.18
N HIS A 138 -14.01 2.85 -11.82
CA HIS A 138 -14.42 4.15 -11.28
C HIS A 138 -15.11 4.03 -9.91
N ALA A 139 -15.84 2.93 -9.66
CA ALA A 139 -16.46 2.65 -8.37
C ALA A 139 -15.43 2.36 -7.27
N GLN A 140 -14.38 1.60 -7.58
CA GLN A 140 -13.26 1.37 -6.65
C GLN A 140 -12.53 2.67 -6.33
N ILE A 141 -12.37 3.58 -7.30
CA ILE A 141 -11.81 4.92 -7.05
C ILE A 141 -12.71 5.70 -6.09
N GLY A 142 -14.03 5.72 -6.34
CA GLY A 142 -14.98 6.35 -5.41
C GLY A 142 -14.89 5.80 -3.98
N ASN A 143 -14.69 4.48 -3.83
CA ASN A 143 -14.48 3.85 -2.53
C ASN A 143 -13.16 4.29 -1.87
N LEU A 144 -12.08 4.44 -2.64
CA LEU A 144 -10.79 4.93 -2.13
C LEU A 144 -10.91 6.39 -1.66
N VAL A 145 -11.55 7.26 -2.44
CA VAL A 145 -11.81 8.66 -2.08
C VAL A 145 -12.66 8.74 -0.81
N LYS A 146 -13.76 7.96 -0.75
CA LYS A 146 -14.63 7.91 0.43
C LYS A 146 -13.87 7.45 1.68
N THR A 147 -13.05 6.40 1.56
CA THR A 147 -12.24 5.89 2.67
C THR A 147 -11.22 6.93 3.14
N ALA A 148 -10.58 7.63 2.20
CA ALA A 148 -9.63 8.70 2.53
C ALA A 148 -10.33 9.87 3.23
N GLY A 149 -11.48 10.31 2.74
CA GLY A 149 -12.29 11.35 3.36
C GLY A 149 -12.75 10.98 4.77
N GLN A 150 -13.13 9.73 5.01
CA GLN A 150 -13.46 9.22 6.35
C GLN A 150 -12.26 9.29 7.30
N LYS A 151 -11.08 8.83 6.87
CA LYS A 151 -9.85 8.91 7.69
C LYS A 151 -9.49 10.36 8.04
N ILE A 152 -9.62 11.29 7.09
CA ILE A 152 -9.36 12.72 7.33
C ILE A 152 -10.36 13.27 8.36
N LYS A 153 -11.65 12.93 8.24
CA LYS A 153 -12.68 13.38 9.18
C LYS A 153 -12.43 12.84 10.59
N GLU A 154 -12.11 11.55 10.72
CA GLU A 154 -11.77 10.92 12.01
C GLU A 154 -10.56 11.60 12.67
N GLN A 155 -9.54 11.93 11.88
CA GLN A 155 -8.35 12.63 12.37
C GLN A 155 -8.70 14.05 12.86
N GLN A 156 -9.48 14.81 12.08
CA GLN A 156 -9.93 16.16 12.47
C GLN A 156 -10.79 16.13 13.75
N GLU A 157 -11.66 15.14 13.91
CA GLU A 157 -12.47 14.96 15.11
C GLU A 157 -11.62 14.59 16.33
N ALA A 158 -10.58 13.76 16.16
CA ALA A 158 -9.65 13.41 17.23
C ALA A 158 -8.84 14.62 17.69
N ASP A 159 -8.31 15.41 16.75
CA ASP A 159 -7.58 16.65 17.04
C ASP A 159 -8.48 17.67 17.76
N SER A 160 -9.72 17.85 17.29
CA SER A 160 -10.71 18.73 17.94
C SER A 160 -11.07 18.28 19.37
N ARG A 161 -11.15 16.97 19.63
CA ARG A 161 -11.39 16.43 20.98
C ARG A 161 -10.20 16.67 21.90
N TYR A 162 -8.98 16.48 21.39
CA TYR A 162 -7.76 16.75 22.13
C TYR A 162 -7.67 18.22 22.55
N ASP A 163 -7.94 19.14 21.62
CA ASP A 163 -7.96 20.58 21.89
C ASP A 163 -9.03 20.97 22.92
N ALA A 164 -10.24 20.40 22.79
CA ALA A 164 -11.33 20.65 23.75
C ALA A 164 -10.99 20.13 25.16
N GLN A 165 -10.31 19.00 25.27
CA GLN A 165 -9.86 18.44 26.54
C GLN A 165 -8.76 19.31 27.18
N LEU A 166 -7.81 19.79 26.38
CA LEU A 166 -6.77 20.71 26.83
C LEU A 166 -7.35 22.03 27.35
N GLN A 167 -8.37 22.57 26.68
CA GLN A 167 -9.06 23.79 27.12
C GLN A 167 -9.83 23.58 28.44
N ARG A 168 -10.51 22.43 28.60
CA ARG A 168 -11.18 22.09 29.88
C ARG A 168 -10.18 21.96 31.02
N SER A 169 -9.06 21.28 30.83
CA SER A 169 -8.01 21.14 31.85
C SER A 169 -7.38 22.49 32.24
N LYS A 170 -7.18 23.40 31.26
CA LYS A 170 -6.73 24.78 31.53
C LYS A 170 -7.75 25.56 32.36
N CYS A 171 -9.03 25.56 31.95
CA CYS A 171 -10.09 26.24 32.71
C CYS A 171 -10.19 25.70 34.14
N GLN A 172 -10.10 24.38 34.32
CA GLN A 172 -10.17 23.75 35.64
C GLN A 172 -8.98 24.10 36.53
N PHE A 173 -7.78 24.21 35.96
CA PHE A 173 -6.60 24.72 36.66
C PHE A 173 -6.76 26.18 37.10
N PHE A 174 -7.29 27.05 36.22
CA PHE A 174 -7.54 28.46 36.56
C PHE A 174 -8.61 28.61 37.65
N VAL A 175 -9.68 27.81 37.62
CA VAL A 175 -10.71 27.80 38.67
C VAL A 175 -10.12 27.37 40.02
N LEU A 176 -9.36 26.27 40.06
CA LEU A 176 -8.71 25.80 41.29
C LEU A 176 -7.73 26.83 41.87
N LYS A 177 -7.00 27.54 41.01
CA LYS A 177 -6.05 28.58 41.43
C LYS A 177 -6.74 29.81 42.01
N ALA A 178 -7.94 30.16 41.52
CA ALA A 178 -8.75 31.26 42.04
C ALA A 178 -9.50 30.92 43.34
N MET A 179 -9.75 29.63 43.63
CA MET A 179 -10.37 29.20 44.89
C MET A 179 -9.37 29.03 46.04
N ALA A 180 -8.06 29.00 45.74
CA ALA A 180 -6.97 28.84 46.71
C ALA A 180 -6.33 30.18 47.14
N SER A 181 -6.88 31.30 46.67
CA SER A 181 -6.46 32.69 46.96
C SER A 181 -7.59 33.43 47.66
#